data_AF-A0A428YSK7-F1
#
_entry.id   AF-A0A428YSK7-F1
#
_cell.length_a   1.000
_cell.length_b   1.000
_cell.length_c   1.000
_cell.angle_alpha   90.00
_cell.angle_beta   90.00
_cell.angle_gamma   90.00
#
_symmetry.space_group_name_H-M   'P 1'
#
loop_
_entity.id
_entity.type
_entity.pdbx_description
1 polymer ?
#
loop_
_entity_poly.entity_id
_entity_poly.type
_entity_poly.pdbx_seq_one_letter_code
_entity_poly.pdbx_strand_id
1 'polypeptide(L)'
;MPPKNILSTQRARRIAVVVALGGGLALGVAGLAQAAEAPAPSGSAAPSTAPGAGRGAPREHKPHLDGTVKSISATQIMITDRSGFTRQINITAKPDGVAVGTRIHAEGTVNPDGVSLDATSVVVATERDGKRGGGPGHRGGGERPAGPKGQGTPPSGAPSAPAPSKSS
;
A
#
# COMPACT_ATOMS: atom_id res chain seq x y z
N MET A 1 -20.34 7.53 -51.37
CA MET A 1 -20.78 6.36 -50.57
C MET A 1 -19.95 6.30 -49.30
N PRO A 2 -20.51 6.66 -48.12
CA PRO A 2 -19.80 6.56 -46.85
C PRO A 2 -19.88 5.14 -46.25
N PRO A 3 -18.85 4.66 -45.53
CA PRO A 3 -18.84 3.33 -44.93
C PRO A 3 -19.74 3.24 -43.69
N LYS A 4 -20.50 2.14 -43.62
CA LYS A 4 -21.36 1.76 -42.50
C LYS A 4 -20.49 1.28 -41.33
N ASN A 5 -20.38 2.09 -40.27
CA ASN A 5 -19.82 1.62 -39.00
C ASN A 5 -20.89 0.86 -38.22
N ILE A 6 -20.68 -0.45 -38.11
CA ILE A 6 -21.49 -1.39 -37.32
C ILE A 6 -21.11 -1.16 -35.85
N LEU A 7 -21.91 -0.36 -35.14
CA LEU A 7 -21.86 -0.24 -33.68
C LEU A 7 -22.29 -1.57 -33.06
N SER A 8 -21.31 -2.40 -32.69
CA SER A 8 -21.53 -3.66 -31.98
C SER A 8 -21.89 -3.38 -30.52
N THR A 9 -23.20 -3.40 -30.27
CA THR A 9 -23.90 -3.80 -29.04
C THR A 9 -23.04 -4.57 -28.02
N GLN A 10 -22.69 -3.94 -26.89
CA GLN A 10 -22.52 -4.65 -25.62
C GLN A 10 -23.57 -4.15 -24.63
N ARG A 11 -24.72 -4.84 -24.68
CA ARG A 11 -25.81 -4.72 -23.72
C ARG A 11 -25.35 -5.23 -22.35
N ALA A 12 -25.48 -4.33 -21.37
CA ALA A 12 -26.01 -4.56 -20.03
C ALA A 12 -25.83 -5.96 -19.41
N ARG A 13 -24.98 -6.02 -18.38
CA ARG A 13 -25.22 -6.88 -17.21
C ARG A 13 -25.13 -6.02 -15.96
N ARG A 14 -26.25 -5.38 -15.62
CA ARG A 14 -26.44 -4.77 -14.30
C ARG A 14 -26.71 -5.91 -13.32
N ILE A 15 -25.69 -6.28 -12.56
CA ILE A 15 -25.84 -7.18 -11.41
C ILE A 15 -26.39 -6.30 -10.28
N ALA A 16 -27.67 -6.44 -9.99
CA ALA A 16 -28.29 -5.85 -8.81
C ALA A 16 -27.77 -6.61 -7.58
N VAL A 17 -26.93 -5.98 -6.78
CA VAL A 17 -26.52 -6.51 -5.48
C VAL A 17 -27.54 -6.05 -4.45
N VAL A 18 -28.33 -6.99 -3.95
CA VAL A 18 -29.27 -6.78 -2.85
C VAL A 18 -28.46 -6.69 -1.56
N VAL A 19 -28.31 -5.48 -1.01
CA VAL A 19 -27.76 -5.29 0.34
C VAL A 19 -28.92 -5.42 1.32
N ALA A 20 -29.01 -6.58 1.98
CA ALA A 20 -29.95 -6.79 3.08
C ALA A 20 -29.49 -5.96 4.29
N LEU A 21 -30.19 -4.85 4.56
CA LEU A 21 -30.15 -4.17 5.85
C LEU A 21 -30.79 -5.08 6.91
N GLY A 22 -29.99 -5.95 7.51
CA GLY A 22 -30.32 -6.63 8.76
C GLY A 22 -30.04 -5.71 9.94
N GLY A 23 -31.01 -4.87 10.30
CA GLY A 23 -30.98 -4.09 11.53
C GLY A 23 -31.19 -4.98 12.75
N GLY A 24 -30.12 -5.20 13.52
CA GLY A 24 -30.17 -5.79 14.86
C GLY A 24 -29.72 -4.77 15.89
N LEU A 25 -30.68 -4.12 16.54
CA LEU A 25 -30.47 -3.29 17.72
C LEU A 25 -30.32 -4.23 18.93
N ALA A 26 -29.10 -4.45 19.38
CA ALA A 26 -28.83 -5.12 20.66
C ALA A 26 -28.47 -4.05 21.72
N LEU A 27 -29.45 -3.72 22.54
CA LEU A 27 -29.32 -2.96 23.77
C LEU A 27 -28.79 -3.87 24.89
N GLY A 28 -27.80 -3.37 25.64
CA GLY A 28 -27.46 -3.83 26.99
C GLY A 28 -26.25 -4.76 27.08
N VAL A 29 -25.19 -4.32 27.77
CA VAL A 29 -25.03 -4.50 29.22
C VAL A 29 -23.92 -3.60 29.76
N ALA A 30 -24.19 -2.96 30.89
CA ALA A 30 -23.19 -2.33 31.74
C ALA A 30 -22.31 -3.43 32.38
N GLY A 31 -20.98 -3.25 32.37
CA GLY A 31 -20.05 -4.22 32.90
C GLY A 31 -18.71 -3.60 33.28
N LEU A 32 -18.64 -3.18 34.55
CA LEU A 32 -17.50 -2.98 35.45
C LEU A 32 -16.07 -2.82 34.87
N ALA A 33 -15.47 -1.68 35.23
CA ALA A 33 -14.08 -1.32 35.05
C ALA A 33 -13.11 -2.37 35.61
N GLN A 34 -12.23 -2.90 34.76
CA GLN A 34 -10.93 -3.42 35.19
C GLN A 34 -9.89 -2.33 34.94
N ALA A 35 -9.44 -1.71 36.03
CA ALA A 35 -8.21 -0.93 36.04
C ALA A 35 -7.04 -1.90 35.86
N ALA A 36 -6.61 -2.09 34.61
CA ALA A 36 -5.34 -2.72 34.31
C ALA A 36 -4.24 -1.66 34.50
N GLU A 37 -3.34 -1.93 35.43
CA GLU A 37 -2.16 -1.13 35.71
C GLU A 37 -1.31 -1.05 34.44
N ALA A 38 -1.21 0.15 33.85
CA ALA A 38 -0.49 0.37 32.62
C ALA A 38 1.02 0.27 32.88
N PRO A 39 1.78 -0.55 32.14
CA PRO A 39 3.24 -0.56 32.22
C PRO A 39 3.77 0.82 31.81
N ALA A 40 4.64 1.41 32.65
CA ALA A 40 5.27 2.69 32.40
C ALA A 40 6.00 2.69 31.03
N PRO A 41 5.83 3.71 30.18
CA PRO A 41 6.52 3.79 28.91
C PRO A 41 8.03 3.99 29.14
N SER A 42 8.80 2.94 28.87
CA SER A 42 10.26 3.01 28.82
C SER A 42 10.71 3.99 27.73
N GLY A 43 11.33 5.08 28.18
CA GLY A 43 12.44 5.76 27.50
C GLY A 43 12.21 6.22 26.08
N SER A 44 11.75 7.47 25.93
CA SER A 44 11.88 8.21 24.67
C SER A 44 13.35 8.33 24.28
N ALA A 45 13.79 7.56 23.30
CA ALA A 45 15.04 7.81 22.59
C ALA A 45 14.87 9.11 21.79
N ALA A 46 15.55 10.18 22.23
CA ALA A 46 15.50 11.46 21.55
C ALA A 46 16.05 11.33 20.11
N PRO A 47 15.37 11.88 19.08
CA PRO A 47 15.89 11.88 17.72
C PRO A 47 17.20 12.68 17.68
N SER A 48 18.30 12.00 17.38
CA SER A 48 19.60 12.62 17.14
C SER A 48 19.52 13.48 15.88
N THR A 49 19.31 14.78 16.07
CA THR A 49 19.38 15.78 15.01
C THR A 49 20.84 16.14 14.74
N ALA A 50 21.56 15.26 14.03
CA ALA A 50 22.86 15.61 13.49
C ALA A 50 22.67 16.65 12.37
N PRO A 51 23.21 17.88 12.48
CA PRO A 51 23.13 18.87 11.43
C PRO A 51 24.14 18.52 10.34
N GLY A 52 23.72 17.70 9.38
CA GLY A 52 24.47 17.44 8.16
C GLY A 52 24.56 18.71 7.33
N ALA A 53 25.75 19.32 7.30
CA ALA A 53 26.12 20.42 6.42
C ALA A 53 26.01 19.96 4.95
N GLY A 54 24.94 20.40 4.29
CA GLY A 54 24.63 20.07 2.90
C GLY A 54 23.14 20.20 2.61
N ARG A 55 22.48 21.22 3.19
CA ARG A 55 21.02 21.36 3.13
C ARG A 55 20.64 22.08 1.84
N GLY A 56 20.54 21.32 0.74
CA GLY A 56 19.67 21.71 -0.37
C GLY A 56 18.26 21.99 0.16
N ALA A 57 17.51 22.84 -0.54
CA ALA A 57 16.15 23.20 -0.13
C ALA A 57 15.34 21.95 0.29
N PRO A 58 14.57 22.00 1.39
CA PRO A 58 13.72 20.89 1.82
C PRO A 58 12.92 20.40 0.62
N ARG A 59 13.16 19.16 0.20
CA ARG A 59 12.33 18.55 -0.84
C ARG A 59 11.00 18.23 -0.20
N GLU A 60 9.94 18.77 -0.77
CA GLU A 60 8.59 18.44 -0.35
C GLU A 60 8.33 16.97 -0.71
N HIS A 61 8.24 16.12 0.32
CA HIS A 61 7.94 14.72 0.14
C HIS A 61 6.43 14.57 -0.01
N LYS A 62 5.97 14.38 -1.25
CA LYS A 62 4.58 14.02 -1.53
C LYS A 62 4.36 12.54 -1.17
N PRO A 63 3.32 12.22 -0.39
CA PRO A 63 2.94 10.84 -0.15
C PRO A 63 2.61 10.15 -1.47
N HIS A 64 3.13 8.95 -1.63
CA HIS A 64 2.94 8.16 -2.84
C HIS A 64 2.88 6.66 -2.50
N LEU A 65 2.27 5.91 -3.42
CA LEU A 65 2.20 4.46 -3.37
C LEU A 65 2.63 3.87 -4.71
N ASP A 66 3.51 2.87 -4.64
CA ASP A 66 3.95 2.08 -5.77
C ASP A 66 3.50 0.63 -5.60
N GLY A 67 2.87 0.06 -6.63
CA GLY A 67 2.44 -1.32 -6.55
C GLY A 67 1.94 -1.88 -7.87
N THR A 68 1.64 -3.18 -7.83
CA THR A 68 0.99 -3.90 -8.92
C THR A 68 -0.51 -3.92 -8.67
N VAL A 69 -1.29 -3.56 -9.67
CA VAL A 69 -2.75 -3.50 -9.57
C VAL A 69 -3.33 -4.91 -9.43
N LYS A 70 -4.09 -5.13 -8.36
CA LYS A 70 -4.78 -6.38 -8.02
C LYS A 70 -6.24 -6.37 -8.48
N SER A 71 -6.93 -5.25 -8.29
CA SER A 71 -8.30 -5.04 -8.79
C SER A 71 -8.57 -3.56 -9.03
N ILE A 72 -9.55 -3.27 -9.88
CA ILE A 72 -9.94 -1.91 -10.29
C ILE A 72 -11.46 -1.81 -10.26
N SER A 73 -11.97 -0.76 -9.65
CA SER A 73 -13.36 -0.32 -9.74
C SER A 73 -13.43 1.08 -10.38
N ALA A 74 -14.61 1.69 -10.42
CA ALA A 74 -14.78 3.05 -10.95
C ALA A 74 -14.09 4.12 -10.07
N THR A 75 -14.00 3.87 -8.77
CA THR A 75 -13.57 4.85 -7.75
C THR A 75 -12.41 4.35 -6.88
N GLN A 76 -11.92 3.14 -7.13
CA GLN A 76 -10.90 2.51 -6.29
C GLN A 76 -9.96 1.63 -7.10
N ILE A 77 -8.68 1.64 -6.73
CA ILE A 77 -7.67 0.68 -7.19
C ILE A 77 -7.10 -0.03 -5.97
N MET A 78 -7.05 -1.36 -6.02
CA MET A 78 -6.31 -2.16 -5.05
C MET A 78 -4.96 -2.50 -5.64
N ILE A 79 -3.88 -2.20 -4.92
CA ILE A 79 -2.52 -2.56 -5.32
C ILE A 79 -1.90 -3.53 -4.32
N THR A 80 -0.92 -4.29 -4.78
CA THR A 80 0.03 -5.00 -3.91
C THR A 80 1.39 -4.32 -4.04
N ASP A 81 1.93 -3.87 -2.92
CA ASP A 81 3.26 -3.25 -2.88
C ASP A 81 4.39 -4.29 -2.93
N ARG A 82 5.65 -3.84 -2.96
CA ARG A 82 6.82 -4.74 -3.06
C ARG A 82 7.01 -5.64 -1.83
N SER A 83 6.44 -5.27 -0.69
CA SER A 83 6.43 -6.05 0.54
C SER A 83 5.28 -7.05 0.61
N GLY A 84 4.38 -7.06 -0.37
CA GLY A 84 3.23 -7.95 -0.42
C GLY A 84 2.00 -7.42 0.31
N PHE A 85 2.02 -6.20 0.85
CA PHE A 85 0.85 -5.61 1.47
C PHE A 85 -0.13 -5.11 0.41
N THR A 86 -1.43 -5.30 0.66
CA THR A 86 -2.48 -4.76 -0.19
C THR A 86 -2.91 -3.39 0.33
N ARG A 87 -2.91 -2.38 -0.53
CA ARG A 87 -3.26 -0.99 -0.17
C ARG A 87 -4.31 -0.43 -1.12
N GLN A 88 -5.12 0.49 -0.59
CA GLN A 88 -6.23 1.12 -1.30
C GLN A 88 -5.85 2.48 -1.85
N ILE A 89 -6.20 2.72 -3.10
CA ILE A 89 -6.09 4.02 -3.75
C ILE A 89 -7.49 4.45 -4.15
N ASN A 90 -7.99 5.53 -3.56
CA ASN A 90 -9.23 6.16 -3.97
C ASN A 90 -8.95 7.09 -5.16
N ILE A 91 -9.80 7.01 -6.17
CA ILE A 91 -9.69 7.78 -7.41
C ILE A 91 -11.06 8.38 -7.75
N THR A 92 -11.06 9.51 -8.45
CA THR A 92 -12.31 10.14 -8.93
C THR A 92 -12.85 9.47 -10.19
N ALA A 93 -11.96 8.96 -11.04
CA ALA A 93 -12.29 8.21 -12.24
C ALA A 93 -11.16 7.23 -12.58
N LYS A 94 -11.50 6.14 -13.28
CA LYS A 94 -10.52 5.15 -13.73
C LYS A 94 -9.52 5.80 -14.71
N PRO A 95 -8.20 5.78 -14.42
CA PRO A 95 -7.19 6.29 -15.35
C PRO A 95 -7.04 5.37 -16.57
N ASP A 96 -6.77 5.97 -17.73
CA ASP A 96 -6.53 5.23 -18.96
C ASP A 96 -5.26 4.38 -18.88
N GLY A 97 -5.27 3.22 -19.54
CA GLY A 97 -4.12 2.31 -19.57
C GLY A 97 -3.87 1.53 -18.27
N VAL A 98 -4.57 1.84 -17.16
CA VAL A 98 -4.47 1.07 -15.92
C VAL A 98 -5.28 -0.22 -16.03
N ALA A 99 -4.60 -1.35 -15.89
CA ALA A 99 -5.18 -2.69 -15.92
C ALA A 99 -4.67 -3.56 -14.77
N VAL A 100 -5.39 -4.64 -14.43
CA VAL A 100 -4.91 -5.61 -13.43
C VAL A 100 -3.59 -6.21 -13.91
N GLY A 101 -2.64 -6.37 -12.98
CA GLY A 101 -1.28 -6.83 -13.25
C GLY A 101 -0.30 -5.71 -13.64
N THR A 102 -0.77 -4.52 -14.00
CA THR A 102 0.12 -3.39 -14.33
C THR A 102 0.73 -2.77 -13.09
N ARG A 103 1.94 -2.25 -13.23
CA ARG A 103 2.59 -1.48 -12.18
C ARG A 103 2.19 -0.01 -12.29
N ILE A 104 1.83 0.59 -11.17
CA ILE A 104 1.45 2.01 -11.12
C ILE A 104 2.22 2.74 -10.01
N HIS A 105 2.34 4.04 -10.19
CA HIS A 105 2.77 5.00 -9.18
C HIS A 105 1.63 6.00 -8.96
N ALA A 106 1.20 6.17 -7.71
CA ALA A 106 0.12 7.07 -7.36
C ALA A 106 0.59 8.09 -6.32
N GLU A 107 0.30 9.37 -6.55
CA GLU A 107 0.59 10.46 -5.60
C GLU A 107 -0.71 11.04 -5.07
N GLY A 108 -0.72 11.42 -3.78
CA GLY A 108 -1.91 11.98 -3.16
C GLY A 108 -1.77 12.19 -1.66
N THR A 109 -2.91 12.19 -0.99
CA THR A 109 -3.01 12.36 0.46
C THR A 109 -3.31 11.02 1.11
N VAL A 110 -2.55 10.66 2.15
CA VAL A 110 -2.85 9.46 2.94
C VAL A 110 -4.05 9.76 3.84
N ASN A 111 -5.03 8.87 3.85
CA ASN A 111 -6.22 9.02 4.67
C ASN A 111 -5.92 8.76 6.14
N PRO A 112 -6.79 9.19 7.07
CA PRO A 112 -6.61 8.95 8.51
C PRO A 112 -6.51 7.47 8.91
N ASP A 113 -6.94 6.55 8.04
CA ASP A 113 -6.78 5.10 8.23
C ASP A 113 -5.33 4.62 8.10
N GLY A 114 -4.43 5.44 7.52
CA GLY A 114 -3.02 5.14 7.32
C GLY A 114 -2.72 4.08 6.25
N VAL A 115 -3.74 3.54 5.58
CA VAL A 115 -3.62 2.43 4.62
C VAL A 115 -4.16 2.81 3.23
N SER A 116 -5.05 3.79 3.17
CA SER A 116 -5.64 4.31 1.95
C SER A 116 -4.99 5.63 1.52
N LEU A 117 -4.95 5.86 0.20
CA LEU A 117 -4.46 7.10 -0.40
C LEU A 117 -5.53 7.68 -1.33
N ASP A 118 -5.90 8.94 -1.13
CA ASP A 118 -6.72 9.72 -2.05
C ASP A 118 -5.81 10.28 -3.16
N ALA A 119 -5.83 9.63 -4.33
CA ALA A 119 -4.91 9.93 -5.40
C ALA A 119 -5.35 11.17 -6.18
N THR A 120 -4.39 12.09 -6.36
CA THR A 120 -4.51 13.23 -7.28
C THR A 120 -3.89 12.93 -8.63
N SER A 121 -2.92 12.01 -8.67
CA SER A 121 -2.34 11.50 -9.92
C SER A 121 -2.08 10.00 -9.82
N VAL A 122 -2.29 9.31 -10.93
CA VAL A 122 -1.94 7.89 -11.10
C VAL A 122 -1.28 7.76 -12.46
N VAL A 123 -0.06 7.25 -12.48
CA VAL A 123 0.69 6.99 -13.70
C VAL A 123 0.99 5.50 -13.80
N VAL A 124 0.84 4.94 -14.98
CA VAL A 124 1.33 3.59 -15.27
C VAL A 124 2.84 3.68 -15.27
N ALA A 125 3.48 3.01 -14.33
CA ALA A 125 4.92 2.86 -14.38
C ALA A 125 5.18 2.00 -15.60
N THR A 126 5.80 2.59 -16.64
CA THR A 126 6.37 1.78 -17.72
C THR A 126 7.22 0.75 -17.02
N GLU A 127 6.82 -0.52 -17.11
CA GLU A 127 7.73 -1.59 -16.76
C GLU A 127 8.98 -1.23 -17.54
N ARG A 128 10.07 -0.92 -16.85
CA ARG A 128 11.35 -0.93 -17.53
C ARG A 128 11.44 -2.36 -17.98
N ASP A 129 11.07 -2.61 -19.24
CA ASP A 129 11.16 -3.89 -19.90
C ASP A 129 12.46 -4.47 -19.40
N GLY A 130 12.39 -5.67 -18.84
CA GLY A 130 13.42 -6.29 -18.00
C GLY A 130 14.82 -6.46 -18.63
N LYS A 131 15.21 -5.65 -19.62
CA LYS A 131 16.57 -5.08 -19.73
C LYS A 131 16.95 -4.44 -18.39
N ARG A 132 17.27 -5.30 -17.43
CA ARG A 132 18.51 -5.20 -16.68
C ARG A 132 19.58 -4.94 -17.72
N GLY A 133 19.83 -3.67 -18.01
CA GLY A 133 21.01 -3.25 -18.73
C GLY A 133 22.17 -3.77 -17.89
N GLY A 134 22.69 -4.94 -18.28
CA GLY A 134 24.07 -5.26 -18.09
C GLY A 134 24.85 -4.17 -18.81
N GLY A 135 25.05 -3.05 -18.13
CA GLY A 135 26.05 -2.08 -18.54
C GLY A 135 27.39 -2.84 -18.57
N PRO A 136 28.16 -2.74 -19.67
CA PRO A 136 29.49 -3.32 -19.72
C PRO A 136 30.29 -2.82 -18.52
N GLY A 137 30.90 -3.76 -17.80
CA GLY A 137 31.31 -3.58 -16.42
C GLY A 137 32.26 -2.41 -16.15
N HIS A 138 32.21 -1.94 -14.92
CA HIS A 138 33.34 -1.29 -14.27
C HIS A 138 33.84 -2.22 -13.18
N ARG A 139 34.76 -3.10 -13.61
CA ARG A 139 35.74 -3.77 -12.77
C ARG A 139 36.67 -2.68 -12.22
N GLY A 140 36.22 -1.97 -11.20
CA GLY A 140 37.00 -0.97 -10.48
C GLY A 140 37.16 -1.44 -9.05
N GLY A 141 38.22 -2.21 -8.78
CA GLY A 141 38.60 -2.61 -7.44
C GLY A 141 38.90 -1.37 -6.60
N GLY A 142 38.17 -1.21 -5.51
CA GLY A 142 38.52 -0.36 -4.40
C GLY A 142 38.20 -1.15 -3.15
N GLU A 143 39.23 -1.68 -2.50
CA GLU A 143 39.13 -2.34 -1.20
C GLU A 143 38.37 -1.43 -0.24
N ARG A 144 37.13 -1.78 0.06
CA ARG A 144 36.41 -1.19 1.19
C ARG A 144 36.91 -1.90 2.46
N PRO A 145 37.35 -1.15 3.49
CA PRO A 145 37.72 -1.72 4.77
C PRO A 145 36.58 -2.59 5.32
N ALA A 146 36.92 -3.79 5.79
CA ALA A 146 35.98 -4.71 6.41
C ALA A 146 35.36 -4.06 7.65
N GLY A 147 34.11 -3.59 7.51
CA GLY A 147 33.30 -3.21 8.66
C GLY A 147 32.95 -4.44 9.51
N PRO A 148 32.76 -4.27 10.84
CA PRO A 148 32.51 -5.37 11.76
C PRO A 148 31.23 -6.13 11.40
N LYS A 149 31.33 -7.46 11.36
CA LYS A 149 30.21 -8.39 11.17
C LYS A 149 29.28 -8.31 12.39
N GLY A 150 28.24 -7.49 12.29
CA GLY A 150 27.13 -7.53 13.24
C GLY A 150 26.31 -8.80 13.02
N GLN A 151 26.50 -9.80 13.88
CA GLN A 151 25.59 -10.95 14.02
C GLN A 151 24.29 -10.45 14.66
N GLY A 152 23.33 -10.06 13.83
CA GLY A 152 21.95 -9.84 14.28
C GLY A 152 21.23 -11.17 14.38
N THR A 153 21.02 -11.65 15.61
CA THR A 153 20.12 -12.76 15.91
C THR A 153 18.71 -12.41 15.41
N PRO A 154 18.02 -13.28 14.66
CA PRO A 154 16.63 -13.00 14.27
C PRO A 154 15.74 -12.96 15.53
N PRO A 155 14.80 -12.01 15.65
CA PRO A 155 13.79 -12.06 16.70
C PRO A 155 12.91 -13.29 16.49
N SER A 156 13.03 -14.26 17.39
CA SER A 156 12.11 -15.40 17.47
C SER A 156 10.82 -14.92 18.14
N GLY A 157 9.86 -14.52 17.32
CA GLY A 157 8.54 -14.07 17.76
C GLY A 157 7.52 -14.38 16.69
N ALA A 158 7.19 -15.66 16.51
CA ALA A 158 6.04 -16.05 15.70
C ALA A 158 4.76 -15.58 16.40
N PRO A 159 3.82 -14.94 15.69
CA PRO A 159 2.51 -14.62 16.25
C PRO A 159 1.76 -15.92 16.55
N SER A 160 1.37 -16.13 17.81
CA SER A 160 0.43 -17.18 18.20
C SER A 160 -0.89 -16.97 17.44
N ALA A 161 -1.25 -17.94 16.60
CA ALA A 161 -2.57 -17.96 15.97
C ALA A 161 -3.66 -18.09 17.05
N PRO A 162 -4.76 -17.32 16.97
CA PRO A 162 -5.90 -17.51 17.85
C PRO A 162 -6.55 -18.88 17.59
N ALA A 163 -6.91 -19.58 18.67
CA ALA A 163 -7.54 -20.89 18.61
C ALA A 163 -8.94 -20.80 17.95
N PRO A 164 -9.37 -21.82 17.18
CA PRO A 164 -10.71 -21.87 16.64
C PRO A 164 -11.73 -22.05 17.78
N SER A 165 -12.59 -21.06 17.97
CA SER A 165 -13.77 -21.16 18.83
C SER A 165 -14.75 -22.16 18.22
N LYS A 166 -14.99 -23.27 18.92
CA LYS A 166 -16.07 -24.21 18.59
C LYS A 166 -17.40 -23.50 18.82
N SER A 167 -18.20 -23.36 17.77
CA SER A 167 -19.62 -23.02 17.90
C SER A 167 -20.38 -24.30 18.24
N SER A 168 -21.13 -24.31 19.34
CA SER A 168 -22.19 -25.29 19.63
C SER A 168 -23.52 -24.81 19.07
#